data_AF-A0A8H7ZHZ8-F1
#
_entry.id   AF-A0A8H7ZHZ8-F1
#
_cell.length_a   1.000
_cell.length_b   1.000
_cell.length_c   1.000
_cell.angle_alpha   90.00
_cell.angle_beta   90.00
_cell.angle_gamma   90.00
#
_symmetry.space_group_name_H-M   'P 1'
#
loop_
_entity.id
_entity.type
_entity.pdbx_description
1 polymer ?
#
loop_
_entity_poly.entity_id
_entity_poly.type
_entity_poly.pdbx_seq_one_letter_code
_entity_poly.pdbx_strand_id
1 'polypeptide(L)'
;MIEEQDKIKLDPKPGFVIKTKILESKETSQISTKAFINVCHDPQVPRPSDEFEPEVVFPLIIENQWEIPIVLSSVKESKDKKGFPSLVYDCCINDACFRWCQISKDLRLILIEWCIESIELINSVTLERDYSVPKMLSKGELTRTELTKEELSDLGFKKLHDLQQDETLGLVEELKLGSDEEQEEENLPSLFNIGGESAAKKPMIEEL
;
A
#
# COMPACT_ATOMS: atom_id res chain seq x y z
N MET A 1 23.25 -27.41 17.63
CA MET A 1 23.18 -27.51 16.15
C MET A 1 22.51 -26.24 15.70
N ILE A 2 23.21 -25.39 14.95
CA ILE A 2 22.63 -24.15 14.42
C ILE A 2 21.86 -24.60 13.19
N GLU A 3 20.54 -24.45 13.20
CA GLU A 3 19.70 -24.72 12.04
C GLU A 3 20.20 -23.83 10.90
N GLU A 4 20.64 -24.46 9.83
CA GLU A 4 21.01 -23.80 8.60
C GLU A 4 19.70 -23.29 7.99
N GLN A 5 19.32 -22.05 8.34
CA GLN A 5 18.14 -21.41 7.75
C GLN A 5 18.28 -21.48 6.23
N ASP A 6 17.30 -22.07 5.56
CA ASP A 6 17.26 -22.18 4.10
C ASP A 6 17.17 -20.76 3.50
N LYS A 7 18.33 -20.20 3.15
CA LYS A 7 18.43 -18.90 2.48
C LYS A 7 18.10 -19.04 1.00
N ILE A 8 17.14 -18.26 0.55
CA ILE A 8 16.74 -18.11 -0.84
C ILE A 8 17.45 -16.89 -1.41
N LYS A 9 18.11 -17.07 -2.57
CA LYS A 9 18.82 -15.99 -3.25
C LYS A 9 18.04 -15.55 -4.47
N LEU A 10 17.63 -14.29 -4.49
CA LEU A 10 16.97 -13.68 -5.65
C LEU A 10 18.05 -13.22 -6.64
N ASP A 11 17.85 -13.50 -7.93
CA ASP A 11 18.62 -12.98 -9.05
C ASP A 11 17.67 -12.29 -10.05
N PRO A 12 17.21 -11.05 -9.71
CA PRO A 12 16.10 -10.43 -10.41
C PRO A 12 16.41 -10.13 -11.88
N LYS A 13 15.41 -10.33 -12.73
CA LYS A 13 15.43 -9.93 -14.14
C LYS A 13 14.87 -8.51 -14.30
N PRO A 14 15.46 -7.68 -15.17
CA PRO A 14 15.02 -6.30 -15.35
C PRO A 14 13.70 -6.22 -16.11
N GLY A 15 12.79 -5.36 -15.65
CA GLY A 15 11.47 -5.14 -16.24
C GLY A 15 11.31 -3.73 -16.82
N PHE A 16 10.99 -2.77 -15.97
CA PHE A 16 10.90 -1.36 -16.38
C PHE A 16 11.28 -0.43 -15.21
N VAL A 17 11.50 0.85 -15.53
CA VAL A 17 11.87 1.85 -14.53
C VAL A 17 10.79 2.90 -14.37
N ILE A 18 10.49 3.26 -13.13
CA ILE A 18 9.71 4.43 -12.76
C ILE A 18 10.70 5.51 -12.33
N LYS A 19 10.51 6.73 -12.80
CA LYS A 19 11.30 7.88 -12.40
C LYS A 19 10.38 8.92 -11.77
N THR A 20 10.66 9.24 -10.51
CA THR A 20 9.96 10.22 -9.70
C THR A 20 10.97 11.06 -8.91
N LYS A 21 10.49 11.82 -7.92
CA LYS A 21 11.23 12.75 -7.08
C LYS A 21 10.79 12.59 -5.62
N ILE A 22 11.71 12.80 -4.69
CA ILE A 22 11.40 12.83 -3.25
C ILE A 22 10.85 14.22 -2.91
N LEU A 23 9.65 14.26 -2.34
CA LEU A 23 9.00 15.46 -1.85
C LEU A 23 9.38 15.73 -0.40
N GLU A 24 9.39 14.69 0.44
CA GLU A 24 9.67 14.80 1.87
C GLU A 24 10.60 13.67 2.33
N SER A 25 11.49 13.96 3.27
CA SER A 25 12.38 12.98 3.91
C SER A 25 12.86 13.55 5.24
N LYS A 26 13.21 12.67 6.18
CA LYS A 26 13.91 13.05 7.42
C LYS A 26 15.26 13.69 7.13
N GLU A 27 15.90 13.31 6.02
CA GLU A 27 17.17 13.88 5.58
C GLU A 27 16.93 14.99 4.56
N THR A 28 17.18 16.25 4.96
CA THR A 28 16.94 17.42 4.10
C THR A 28 17.71 17.39 2.78
N SER A 29 18.87 16.72 2.74
CA SER A 29 19.69 16.56 1.52
C SER A 29 18.97 15.75 0.43
N GLN A 30 18.01 14.90 0.81
CA GLN A 30 17.27 14.03 -0.11
C GLN A 30 16.07 14.73 -0.72
N ILE A 31 15.58 15.81 -0.12
CA ILE A 31 14.45 16.58 -0.65
C ILE A 31 14.79 17.05 -2.07
N SER A 32 13.85 16.86 -2.98
CA SER A 32 14.03 17.12 -4.41
C SER A 32 15.03 16.26 -5.16
N THR A 33 15.56 15.20 -4.55
CA THR A 33 16.40 14.22 -5.23
C THR A 33 15.56 13.31 -6.12
N LYS A 34 16.11 12.94 -7.28
CA LYS A 34 15.46 12.01 -8.22
C LYS A 34 15.48 10.61 -7.63
N ALA A 35 14.33 9.94 -7.64
CA ALA A 35 14.21 8.53 -7.31
C ALA A 35 13.93 7.73 -8.58
N PHE A 36 14.68 6.63 -8.77
CA PHE A 36 14.44 5.63 -9.79
C PHE A 36 14.02 4.34 -9.11
N ILE A 37 12.92 3.75 -9.57
CA ILE A 37 12.41 2.50 -9.06
C ILE A 37 12.49 1.48 -10.19
N ASN A 38 13.36 0.49 -10.03
CA ASN A 38 13.48 -0.63 -10.94
C ASN A 38 12.41 -1.65 -10.56
N VAL A 39 11.38 -1.80 -11.38
CA VAL A 39 10.45 -2.92 -11.28
C VAL A 39 11.10 -4.10 -11.97
N CYS A 40 11.51 -5.07 -11.17
CA CYS A 40 12.21 -6.28 -11.59
C CYS A 40 11.44 -7.52 -11.12
N HIS A 41 11.83 -8.71 -11.57
CA HIS A 41 11.08 -9.91 -11.24
C HIS A 41 11.95 -11.16 -11.08
N ASP A 42 11.56 -12.04 -10.17
CA ASP A 42 12.21 -13.32 -9.89
C ASP A 42 11.13 -14.38 -9.55
N PRO A 43 11.24 -15.62 -10.06
CA PRO A 43 10.23 -16.66 -9.80
C PRO A 43 10.15 -17.11 -8.33
N GLN A 44 11.15 -16.81 -7.50
CA GLN A 44 11.19 -17.19 -6.08
C GLN A 44 10.43 -16.20 -5.18
N VAL A 45 10.09 -15.01 -5.67
CA VAL A 45 9.20 -14.08 -4.94
C VAL A 45 7.81 -14.71 -4.88
N PRO A 46 7.10 -14.69 -3.73
CA PRO A 46 5.75 -15.22 -3.65
C PRO A 46 4.81 -14.52 -4.63
N ARG A 47 3.73 -15.22 -4.99
CA ARG A 47 2.65 -14.66 -5.78
C ARG A 47 1.32 -14.92 -5.05
N PRO A 48 0.28 -14.13 -5.32
CA PRO A 48 -1.06 -14.40 -4.83
C PRO A 48 -1.53 -15.80 -5.23
N SER A 49 -2.36 -16.41 -4.39
CA SER A 49 -2.98 -17.71 -4.64
C SER A 49 -3.79 -17.73 -5.93
N ASP A 50 -4.55 -16.66 -6.17
CA ASP A 50 -5.45 -16.53 -7.30
C ASP A 50 -4.70 -16.06 -8.55
N GLU A 51 -5.02 -16.68 -9.69
CA GLU A 51 -4.56 -16.19 -10.99
C GLU A 51 -5.21 -14.83 -11.32
N PHE A 52 -4.52 -14.03 -12.11
CA PHE A 52 -5.05 -12.71 -12.48
C PHE A 52 -6.19 -12.82 -13.50
N GLU A 53 -7.41 -12.67 -13.00
CA GLU A 53 -8.62 -12.45 -13.79
C GLU A 53 -9.20 -11.07 -13.44
N PRO A 54 -9.21 -10.09 -14.37
CA PRO A 54 -9.61 -8.70 -14.08
C PRO A 54 -10.96 -8.55 -13.36
N GLU A 55 -11.96 -9.34 -13.75
CA GLU A 55 -13.33 -9.29 -13.21
C GLU A 55 -13.41 -9.75 -11.75
N VAL A 56 -12.44 -10.56 -11.30
CA VAL A 56 -12.37 -11.10 -9.93
C VAL A 56 -11.36 -10.30 -9.11
N VAL A 57 -10.18 -10.05 -9.66
CA VAL A 57 -9.05 -9.46 -8.91
C VAL A 57 -9.25 -7.98 -8.62
N PHE A 58 -9.82 -7.17 -9.52
CA PHE A 58 -10.00 -5.74 -9.23
C PHE A 58 -10.96 -5.46 -8.06
N PRO A 59 -12.11 -6.13 -7.94
CA PRO A 59 -12.91 -6.07 -6.72
C PRO A 59 -12.12 -6.47 -5.47
N LEU A 60 -11.35 -7.55 -5.52
CA LEU A 60 -10.54 -8.00 -4.39
C LEU A 60 -9.45 -6.99 -4.00
N ILE A 61 -8.84 -6.31 -4.96
CA ILE A 61 -7.88 -5.22 -4.69
C ILE A 61 -8.57 -4.08 -3.95
N ILE A 62 -9.77 -3.67 -4.36
CA ILE A 62 -10.54 -2.59 -3.71
C ILE A 62 -10.90 -2.98 -2.27
N GLU A 63 -11.20 -4.26 -2.04
CA GLU A 63 -11.49 -4.80 -0.71
C GLU A 63 -10.21 -5.15 0.09
N ASN A 64 -9.03 -4.79 -0.41
CA ASN A 64 -7.71 -5.12 0.14
C ASN A 64 -7.49 -6.63 0.39
N GLN A 65 -8.17 -7.50 -0.34
CA GLN A 65 -8.07 -8.97 -0.23
C GLN A 65 -7.07 -9.58 -1.23
N TRP A 66 -6.46 -8.76 -2.08
CA TRP A 66 -5.49 -9.21 -3.07
C TRP A 66 -4.45 -8.12 -3.33
N GLU A 67 -3.16 -8.47 -3.24
CA GLU A 67 -2.04 -7.60 -3.57
C GLU A 67 -0.89 -8.39 -4.19
N ILE A 68 -0.04 -7.76 -5.01
CA ILE A 68 1.19 -8.41 -5.49
C ILE A 68 2.28 -8.22 -4.43
N PRO A 69 2.87 -9.30 -3.88
CA PRO A 69 3.99 -9.19 -2.95
C PRO A 69 5.22 -8.54 -3.61
N ILE A 70 5.85 -7.60 -2.91
CA ILE A 70 7.03 -6.86 -3.39
C ILE A 70 8.19 -7.04 -2.41
N VAL A 71 9.32 -7.53 -2.91
CA VAL A 71 10.60 -7.47 -2.19
C VAL A 71 11.28 -6.15 -2.55
N LEU A 72 11.44 -5.27 -1.57
CA LEU A 72 12.18 -4.02 -1.75
C LEU A 72 13.67 -4.21 -1.38
N SER A 73 14.58 -3.81 -2.28
CA SER A 73 16.01 -3.77 -1.97
C SER A 73 16.38 -2.59 -1.06
N SER A 74 17.56 -2.65 -0.44
CA SER A 74 18.17 -1.44 0.13
C SER A 74 18.33 -0.35 -0.93
N VAL A 75 18.21 0.91 -0.51
CA VAL A 75 18.41 2.07 -1.38
C VAL A 75 19.86 2.13 -1.89
N LYS A 76 20.03 2.47 -3.17
CA LYS A 76 21.34 2.66 -3.80
C LYS A 76 21.51 4.11 -4.22
N GLU A 77 22.66 4.69 -3.92
CA GLU A 77 23.05 5.99 -4.47
C GLU A 77 23.50 5.85 -5.93
N SER A 78 23.13 6.83 -6.74
CA SER A 78 23.47 6.91 -8.15
C SER A 78 23.65 8.36 -8.56
N LYS A 79 24.27 8.59 -9.72
CA LYS A 79 24.30 9.90 -10.37
C LYS A 79 23.52 9.87 -11.69
N ASP A 80 22.90 10.99 -12.03
CA ASP A 80 22.36 11.18 -13.37
C ASP A 80 23.47 11.52 -14.37
N LYS A 81 23.11 11.64 -15.67
CA LYS A 81 24.09 11.96 -16.73
C LYS A 81 24.80 13.31 -16.53
N LYS A 82 24.24 14.21 -15.72
CA LYS A 82 24.80 15.53 -15.40
C LYS A 82 25.56 15.54 -14.07
N GLY A 83 25.67 14.38 -13.41
CA GLY A 83 26.37 14.22 -12.13
C GLY A 83 25.54 14.55 -10.90
N PHE A 84 24.24 14.87 -11.05
CA PHE A 84 23.38 15.15 -9.89
C PHE A 84 23.05 13.86 -9.14
N PRO A 85 22.96 13.91 -7.80
CA PRO A 85 22.59 12.76 -6.99
C PRO A 85 21.20 12.25 -7.35
N SER A 86 21.03 10.95 -7.21
CA SER A 86 19.78 10.21 -7.43
C SER A 86 19.79 8.96 -6.58
N LEU A 87 18.61 8.51 -6.16
CA LEU A 87 18.43 7.25 -5.44
C LEU A 87 17.82 6.22 -6.38
N VAL A 88 18.19 4.95 -6.18
CA VAL A 88 17.68 3.81 -6.92
C VAL A 88 17.17 2.76 -5.95
N TYR A 89 15.94 2.31 -6.19
CA TYR A 89 15.27 1.25 -5.46
C TYR A 89 14.97 0.10 -6.42
N ASP A 90 15.11 -1.15 -6.00
CA ASP A 90 14.65 -2.30 -6.77
C ASP A 90 13.42 -2.90 -6.08
N CYS A 91 12.28 -2.90 -6.77
CA CYS A 91 11.06 -3.60 -6.37
C CYS A 91 10.98 -4.90 -7.17
N CYS A 92 11.21 -6.03 -6.50
CA CYS A 92 11.19 -7.35 -7.11
C CYS A 92 9.86 -8.06 -6.84
N ILE A 93 9.19 -8.51 -7.91
CA ILE A 93 7.92 -9.25 -7.86
C ILE A 93 8.05 -10.63 -8.51
N ASN A 94 7.02 -11.47 -8.40
CA ASN A 94 7.03 -12.75 -9.08
C ASN A 94 6.99 -12.61 -10.63
N ASP A 95 7.68 -13.51 -11.34
CA ASP A 95 7.66 -13.61 -12.81
C ASP A 95 6.23 -13.66 -13.40
N ALA A 96 5.27 -14.32 -12.74
CA ALA A 96 3.88 -14.39 -13.17
C ALA A 96 3.17 -13.04 -13.01
N CYS A 97 3.32 -12.39 -11.85
CA CYS A 97 2.78 -11.06 -11.58
C CYS A 97 3.30 -10.04 -12.60
N PHE A 98 4.58 -10.11 -12.93
CA PHE A 98 5.15 -9.26 -13.97
C PHE A 98 4.48 -9.47 -15.33
N ARG A 99 4.23 -10.72 -15.74
CA ARG A 99 3.50 -11.03 -16.99
C ARG A 99 2.08 -10.49 -16.96
N TRP A 100 1.37 -10.58 -15.83
CA TRP A 100 0.03 -10.00 -15.70
C TRP A 100 0.04 -8.49 -15.94
N CYS A 101 1.02 -7.76 -15.37
CA CYS A 101 1.20 -6.33 -15.58
C CYS A 101 1.66 -5.95 -17.00
N GLN A 102 2.23 -6.89 -17.77
CA GLN A 102 2.52 -6.65 -19.19
C GLN A 102 1.24 -6.66 -20.05
N ILE A 103 0.23 -7.43 -19.64
CA ILE A 103 -1.03 -7.60 -20.35
C ILE A 103 -2.05 -6.54 -19.91
N SER A 104 -2.18 -6.31 -18.59
CA SER A 104 -3.12 -5.36 -18.00
C SER A 104 -2.43 -4.05 -17.63
N LYS A 105 -2.82 -2.98 -18.32
CA LYS A 105 -2.33 -1.62 -18.02
C LYS A 105 -2.81 -1.13 -16.65
N ASP A 106 -4.05 -1.45 -16.28
CA ASP A 106 -4.63 -1.01 -15.02
C ASP A 106 -3.93 -1.67 -13.83
N LEU A 107 -3.67 -2.99 -13.93
CA LEU A 107 -2.88 -3.70 -12.91
C LEU A 107 -1.46 -3.14 -12.82
N ARG A 108 -0.86 -2.75 -13.96
CA ARG A 108 0.46 -2.11 -13.96
C ARG A 108 0.46 -0.77 -13.24
N LEU A 109 -0.58 0.04 -13.39
CA LEU A 109 -0.70 1.32 -12.69
C LEU A 109 -0.83 1.10 -11.17
N ILE A 110 -1.64 0.12 -10.76
CA ILE A 110 -1.79 -0.28 -9.36
C ILE A 110 -0.45 -0.77 -8.80
N LEU A 111 0.27 -1.63 -9.52
CA LEU A 111 1.59 -2.10 -9.11
C LEU A 111 2.59 -0.94 -8.93
N ILE A 112 2.55 0.08 -9.80
CA ILE A 112 3.42 1.25 -9.66
C ILE A 112 3.13 1.97 -8.35
N GLU A 113 1.85 2.13 -7.99
CA GLU A 113 1.46 2.73 -6.72
C GLU A 113 1.97 1.90 -5.53
N TRP A 114 1.76 0.59 -5.53
CA TRP A 114 2.29 -0.29 -4.48
C TRP A 114 3.82 -0.23 -4.35
N CYS A 115 4.55 -0.11 -5.47
CA CYS A 115 5.99 0.08 -5.44
C CYS A 115 6.38 1.40 -4.76
N ILE A 116 5.66 2.49 -5.06
CA ILE A 116 5.88 3.81 -4.46
C ILE A 116 5.59 3.74 -2.96
N GLU A 117 4.41 3.27 -2.57
CA GLU A 117 4.00 3.14 -1.17
C GLU A 117 4.95 2.26 -0.35
N SER A 118 5.45 1.18 -0.93
CA SER A 118 6.39 0.28 -0.25
C SER A 118 7.71 0.99 0.08
N ILE A 119 8.20 1.86 -0.80
CA ILE A 119 9.40 2.67 -0.56
C ILE A 119 9.12 3.74 0.50
N GLU A 120 7.98 4.43 0.40
CA GLU A 120 7.61 5.47 1.36
C GLU A 120 7.53 4.91 2.78
N LEU A 121 6.89 3.74 2.94
CA LEU A 121 6.76 3.05 4.22
C LEU A 121 8.12 2.65 4.80
N ILE A 122 8.94 1.95 4.02
CA ILE A 122 10.21 1.38 4.51
C ILE A 122 11.27 2.48 4.74
N ASN A 123 11.33 3.48 3.86
CA ASN A 123 12.36 4.51 3.91
C ASN A 123 11.93 5.79 4.63
N SER A 124 10.68 5.90 5.10
CA SER A 124 10.13 7.11 5.71
C SER A 124 10.33 8.36 4.83
N VAL A 125 10.04 8.23 3.55
CA VAL A 125 10.09 9.32 2.55
C VAL A 125 8.72 9.49 1.91
N THR A 126 8.49 10.64 1.28
CA THR A 126 7.31 10.88 0.44
C THR A 126 7.77 11.09 -1.01
N LEU A 127 7.22 10.33 -1.94
CA LEU A 127 7.52 10.36 -3.37
C LEU A 127 6.42 11.07 -4.17
N GLU A 128 6.83 11.77 -5.22
CA GLU A 128 5.91 12.42 -6.14
C GLU A 128 5.10 11.39 -6.95
N ARG A 129 3.79 11.62 -7.09
CA ARG A 129 2.90 10.76 -7.89
C ARG A 129 2.89 11.11 -9.38
N ASP A 130 3.39 12.30 -9.75
CA ASP A 130 3.71 12.62 -11.14
C ASP A 130 5.04 11.95 -11.53
N TYR A 131 4.94 10.71 -12.03
CA TYR A 131 6.09 9.92 -12.44
C TYR A 131 6.17 9.78 -13.96
N SER A 132 7.37 9.44 -14.43
CA SER A 132 7.62 9.05 -15.82
C SER A 132 8.16 7.63 -15.88
N VAL A 133 7.96 6.95 -17.01
CA VAL A 133 8.51 5.61 -17.27
C VAL A 133 9.55 5.70 -18.39
N PRO A 134 10.86 5.84 -18.08
CA PRO A 134 11.90 5.92 -19.09
C PRO A 134 12.00 4.64 -19.93
N LYS A 135 12.50 4.76 -21.17
CA LYS A 135 12.73 3.64 -22.09
C LYS A 135 14.00 2.86 -21.73
N MET A 136 14.03 2.27 -20.54
CA MET A 136 15.11 1.39 -20.07
C MET A 136 14.55 0.34 -19.12
N LEU A 137 15.21 -0.81 -19.04
CA LEU A 137 14.73 -1.96 -18.25
C LEU A 137 15.19 -1.88 -16.79
N SER A 138 16.34 -1.27 -16.53
CA SER A 138 16.85 -0.98 -15.19
C SER A 138 17.74 0.26 -15.19
N LYS A 139 17.83 0.91 -14.02
CA LYS A 139 18.81 1.94 -13.68
C LYS A 139 19.93 1.28 -12.89
N GLY A 140 21.05 0.98 -13.56
CA GLY A 140 22.18 0.29 -12.95
C GLY A 140 21.96 -1.22 -12.80
N GLU A 141 22.82 -1.85 -12.01
CA GLU A 141 22.73 -3.28 -11.69
C GLU A 141 21.65 -3.53 -10.64
N LEU A 142 20.92 -4.64 -10.78
CA LEU A 142 19.89 -5.07 -9.85
C LEU A 142 20.50 -5.75 -8.63
N THR A 143 19.89 -5.54 -7.48
CA THR A 143 20.36 -6.09 -6.22
C THR A 143 20.00 -7.57 -6.12
N ARG A 144 20.99 -8.40 -5.77
CA ARG A 144 20.76 -9.79 -5.40
C ARG A 144 20.48 -9.86 -3.91
N THR A 145 19.23 -10.09 -3.55
CA THR A 145 18.79 -10.14 -2.16
C THR A 145 18.80 -11.59 -1.68
N GLU A 146 19.40 -11.83 -0.50
CA GLU A 146 19.30 -13.12 0.20
C GLU A 146 18.24 -12.97 1.30
N LEU A 147 17.22 -13.82 1.26
CA LEU A 147 16.11 -13.83 2.22
C LEU A 147 15.95 -15.21 2.84
N THR A 148 15.48 -15.25 4.08
CA THR A 148 14.98 -16.48 4.71
C THR A 148 13.62 -16.86 4.15
N LYS A 149 13.20 -18.11 4.35
CA LYS A 149 11.86 -18.56 3.94
C LYS A 149 10.76 -17.81 4.70
N GLU A 150 11.01 -17.50 5.96
CA GLU A 150 10.09 -16.75 6.83
C GLU A 150 9.88 -15.32 6.32
N GLU A 151 10.97 -14.61 5.98
CA GLU A 151 10.88 -13.27 5.39
C GLU A 151 10.11 -13.28 4.07
N LEU A 152 10.26 -14.33 3.24
CA LEU A 152 9.50 -14.46 2.01
C LEU A 152 8.01 -14.73 2.27
N SER A 153 7.67 -15.61 3.20
CA SER A 153 6.25 -15.89 3.51
C SER A 153 5.52 -14.69 4.10
N ASP A 154 6.22 -13.83 4.82
CA ASP A 154 5.64 -12.67 5.50
C ASP A 154 5.23 -11.53 4.54
N LEU A 155 5.78 -11.51 3.32
CA LEU A 155 5.53 -10.45 2.32
C LEU A 155 4.09 -10.42 1.79
N GLY A 156 3.32 -11.49 1.94
CA GLY A 156 2.00 -11.63 1.32
C GLY A 156 0.82 -11.20 2.18
N PHE A 157 1.00 -10.97 3.49
CA PHE A 157 -0.13 -10.83 4.42
C PHE A 157 0.07 -9.86 5.60
N LYS A 158 1.31 -9.43 5.92
CA LYS A 158 1.53 -8.49 7.03
C LYS A 158 0.99 -7.09 6.73
N LYS A 159 1.13 -6.57 5.51
CA LYS A 159 0.70 -5.19 5.20
C LYS A 159 -0.81 -4.99 5.37
N LEU A 160 -1.62 -5.98 4.96
CA LEU A 160 -3.06 -6.00 5.19
C LEU A 160 -3.42 -6.09 6.68
N HIS A 161 -2.77 -7.01 7.40
CA HIS A 161 -3.07 -7.25 8.80
C HIS A 161 -2.62 -6.10 9.71
N ASP A 162 -1.46 -5.51 9.45
CA ASP A 162 -0.92 -4.39 10.21
C ASP A 162 -1.78 -3.12 10.00
N LEU A 163 -2.23 -2.84 8.77
CA LEU A 163 -3.17 -1.74 8.50
C LEU A 163 -4.54 -1.95 9.18
N GLN A 164 -5.09 -3.16 9.13
CA GLN A 164 -6.33 -3.50 9.84
C GLN A 164 -6.18 -3.37 11.37
N GLN A 165 -5.01 -3.74 11.90
CA GLN A 165 -4.71 -3.59 13.33
C GLN A 165 -4.55 -2.12 13.72
N ASP A 166 -3.85 -1.31 12.93
CA ASP A 166 -3.67 0.12 13.23
C ASP A 166 -5.00 0.90 13.14
N GLU A 167 -5.85 0.61 12.15
CA GLU A 167 -7.20 1.19 12.06
C GLU A 167 -8.08 0.78 13.25
N THR A 168 -8.07 -0.51 13.62
CA THR A 168 -8.85 -0.99 14.78
C THR A 168 -8.30 -0.44 16.10
N LEU A 169 -6.99 -0.25 16.23
CA LEU A 169 -6.39 0.39 17.41
C LEU A 169 -6.82 1.85 17.53
N GLY A 170 -6.83 2.61 16.43
CA GLY A 170 -7.32 3.99 16.41
C GLY A 170 -8.80 4.11 16.80
N LEU A 171 -9.65 3.24 16.24
CA LEU A 171 -11.07 3.16 16.60
C LEU A 171 -11.29 2.81 18.09
N VAL A 172 -10.49 1.88 18.64
CA VAL A 172 -10.57 1.50 20.05
C VAL A 172 -10.10 2.63 20.97
N GLU A 173 -9.11 3.43 20.55
CA GLU A 173 -8.65 4.59 21.30
C GLU A 173 -9.70 5.71 21.32
N GLU A 174 -10.36 5.99 20.19
CA GLU A 174 -11.49 6.94 20.12
C GLU A 174 -12.66 6.49 21.02
N LEU A 175 -13.00 5.20 21.02
CA LEU A 175 -14.05 4.66 21.89
C LEU A 175 -13.70 4.75 23.38
N LYS A 176 -12.42 4.57 23.74
CA LYS A 176 -11.95 4.73 25.13
C LYS A 176 -11.99 6.19 25.59
N LEU A 177 -11.57 7.11 24.72
CA LEU A 177 -11.64 8.55 24.98
C LEU A 177 -13.09 9.07 25.08
N GLY A 178 -14.05 8.42 24.40
CA GLY A 178 -15.47 8.70 24.55
C GLY A 178 -16.14 8.06 25.77
N SER A 179 -15.49 7.11 26.46
CA SER A 179 -16.06 6.39 27.60
C SER A 179 -15.69 6.94 28.98
N ASP A 180 -14.82 7.95 29.04
CA ASP A 180 -14.38 8.57 30.30
C ASP A 180 -15.20 9.81 30.73
N GLU A 181 -16.25 10.19 29.99
CA GLU A 181 -17.12 11.34 30.34
C GLU A 181 -18.58 11.02 30.71
N GLU A 182 -18.99 9.77 30.93
CA GLU A 182 -20.37 9.49 31.41
C GLU A 182 -20.40 8.51 32.59
N GLN A 183 -20.12 9.03 33.78
CA GLN A 183 -20.89 8.67 34.97
C GLN A 183 -21.99 9.72 35.15
N GLU A 184 -23.10 9.57 34.44
CA GLU A 184 -24.40 10.05 34.90
C GLU A 184 -25.52 9.28 34.17
N GLU A 185 -26.31 8.53 34.95
CA GLU A 185 -27.54 7.88 34.49
C GLU A 185 -28.56 8.95 34.07
N GLU A 186 -28.65 9.32 32.80
CA GLU A 186 -29.84 10.05 32.30
C GLU A 186 -30.31 9.58 30.92
N ASN A 187 -31.42 8.81 30.95
CA ASN A 187 -32.42 8.58 29.91
C ASN A 187 -32.02 8.84 28.44
N LEU A 188 -31.55 7.79 27.76
CA LEU A 188 -31.55 7.74 26.30
C LEU A 188 -32.99 7.82 25.75
N PRO A 189 -33.31 8.76 24.83
CA PRO A 189 -34.63 8.80 24.21
C PRO A 189 -34.83 7.62 23.24
N SER A 190 -35.99 6.98 23.33
CA SER A 190 -36.40 5.90 22.42
C SER A 190 -36.49 6.40 20.98
N LEU A 191 -35.68 5.82 20.08
CA LEU A 191 -35.72 6.08 18.64
C LEU A 191 -36.90 5.42 17.90
N PHE A 192 -37.84 4.82 18.64
CA PHE A 192 -39.06 4.27 18.06
C PHE A 192 -40.28 4.84 18.78
N ASN A 193 -40.79 5.97 18.28
CA ASN A 193 -42.18 6.39 18.46
C ASN A 193 -42.65 7.17 17.22
N ILE A 194 -42.74 6.45 16.09
CA ILE A 194 -43.64 6.83 14.99
C ILE A 194 -44.99 6.19 15.29
N GLY A 195 -45.98 6.99 15.68
CA GLY A 195 -47.39 6.59 15.67
C GLY A 195 -48.20 7.00 16.90
N GLY A 196 -49.05 8.03 16.74
CA GLY A 196 -50.08 8.46 17.70
C GLY A 196 -49.58 9.50 18.70
N GLU A 197 -50.26 10.60 19.01
CA GLU A 197 -51.68 10.91 18.91
C GLU A 197 -51.88 12.43 18.78
N SER A 198 -52.86 12.81 17.98
CA SER A 198 -53.43 14.16 17.94
C SER A 198 -54.32 14.39 19.16
N ALA A 199 -53.99 15.36 20.02
CA ALA A 199 -54.99 16.01 20.87
C ALA A 199 -54.51 17.36 21.45
N ALA A 200 -54.70 18.45 20.71
CA ALA A 200 -54.94 19.76 21.35
C ALA A 200 -55.72 20.69 20.41
N LYS A 201 -56.97 20.97 20.81
CA LYS A 201 -57.99 21.79 20.17
C LYS A 201 -57.56 23.25 19.93
N LYS A 202 -57.95 23.82 18.79
CA LYS A 202 -58.35 25.24 18.66
C LYS A 202 -59.58 25.37 17.73
N PRO A 203 -60.48 26.35 17.95
CA PRO A 203 -61.88 26.29 17.51
C PRO A 203 -62.17 26.92 16.14
N MET A 204 -63.38 26.63 15.66
CA MET A 204 -64.08 26.97 14.41
C MET A 204 -63.92 28.42 13.91
N ILE A 205 -63.74 28.55 12.59
CA ILE A 205 -64.30 29.64 11.77
C ILE A 205 -64.87 28.99 10.50
N GLU A 206 -66.17 29.15 10.28
CA GLU A 206 -66.92 28.75 9.07
C GLU A 206 -66.54 29.61 7.87
N GLU A 207 -66.49 28.99 6.69
CA GLU A 207 -66.36 29.67 5.40
C GLU A 207 -67.62 30.48 5.07
N LEU A 208 -67.41 31.70 4.55
CA LEU A 208 -68.08 32.23 3.37
C LEU A 208 -67.07 33.04 2.53
#